data_AF-A0A6G6GHE8-F1
#
_entry.id   AF-A0A6G6GHE8-F1
#
_cell.length_a   1.000
_cell.length_b   1.000
_cell.length_c   1.000
_cell.angle_alpha   90.00
_cell.angle_beta   90.00
_cell.angle_gamma   90.00
#
_symmetry.space_group_name_H-M   'P 1'
#
loop_
_entity.id
_entity.type
_entity.pdbx_description
1 polymer ?
#
loop_
_entity_poly.entity_id
_entity_poly.type
_entity_poly.pdbx_seq_one_letter_code
_entity_poly.pdbx_strand_id
1 'polypeptide(L)'
;MPIFTKSLKLTSLSNKRLGRYILYAIGEIVLVVAGILIALSINNANEANKNNQNFKLILKSVAKDLAEDTLAVAVVIENYEFRERTLKPIINGTATEAEIENCVFCGTAISSYAPVYINDKGYLQLKNFYENNEDVHTLSTEIVQFYNYYIPTLHDLSEEVKTTTINNVKRWRDNYPWFSNIVNNKSDERYIKYLKSEEFRNTATYFNMVACLNYKEYLEQYKREAKEILEAIASFEE
;
A
#
# COMPACT_ATOMS: atom_id res chain seq x y z
N MET A 1 91.50 37.66 18.48
CA MET A 1 91.11 37.10 19.79
C MET A 1 89.59 37.25 19.95
N PRO A 2 88.90 36.32 20.62
CA PRO A 2 87.88 35.46 20.01
C PRO A 2 86.43 35.96 20.10
N ILE A 3 85.61 35.52 19.14
CA ILE A 3 84.14 35.62 19.15
C ILE A 3 83.61 34.56 20.13
N PHE A 4 83.00 35.02 21.23
CA PHE A 4 82.35 34.16 22.21
C PHE A 4 81.01 33.65 21.66
N THR A 5 80.95 32.37 21.30
CA THR A 5 79.68 31.66 21.09
C THR A 5 79.05 31.37 22.46
N LYS A 6 77.98 32.10 22.81
CA LYS A 6 77.12 31.72 23.94
C LYS A 6 76.27 30.52 23.51
N SER A 7 76.70 29.32 23.91
CA SER A 7 75.85 28.14 23.85
C SER A 7 74.70 28.29 24.85
N LEU A 8 73.46 28.21 24.36
CA LEU A 8 72.29 27.99 25.20
C LEU A 8 72.41 26.57 25.78
N LYS A 9 72.99 26.44 26.97
CA LYS A 9 72.88 25.22 27.76
C LYS A 9 71.42 25.09 28.21
N LEU A 10 70.63 24.28 27.49
CA LEU A 10 69.47 23.62 28.09
C LEU A 10 70.00 22.79 29.26
N THR A 11 69.95 23.36 30.46
CA THR A 11 70.18 22.60 31.69
C THR A 11 69.11 21.52 31.74
N SER A 12 69.57 20.27 31.73
CA SER A 12 68.75 19.06 31.82
C SER A 12 67.86 19.10 33.07
N LEU A 13 66.66 19.66 32.90
CA LEU A 13 65.60 19.65 33.90
C LEU A 13 65.02 18.23 33.94
N SER A 14 65.67 17.38 34.74
CA SER A 14 65.08 16.20 35.37
C SER A 14 64.09 15.40 34.51
N ASN A 15 64.66 14.55 33.63
CA ASN A 15 63.94 13.58 32.80
C ASN A 15 62.88 12.73 33.56
N LYS A 16 63.00 12.59 34.89
CA LYS A 16 62.07 11.81 35.72
C LYS A 16 60.81 12.57 36.17
N ARG A 17 60.83 13.91 36.26
CA ARG A 17 59.65 14.70 36.67
C ARG A 17 58.76 15.04 35.48
N LEU A 18 59.35 15.40 34.35
CA LEU A 18 58.65 15.69 33.10
C LEU A 18 57.87 14.48 32.57
N GLY A 19 58.48 13.28 32.60
CA GLY A 19 57.80 12.04 32.22
C GLY A 19 56.56 11.73 33.06
N ARG A 20 56.58 12.05 34.36
CA ARG A 20 55.40 11.87 35.23
C ARG A 20 54.26 12.78 34.79
N TYR A 21 54.51 14.07 34.57
CA TYR A 21 53.47 15.00 34.11
C TYR A 21 52.89 14.61 32.75
N ILE A 22 53.71 14.09 31.83
CA ILE A 22 53.25 13.59 30.52
C ILE A 22 52.36 12.36 30.68
N LEU A 23 52.75 11.39 31.51
CA LEU A 23 51.94 10.21 31.82
C LEU A 23 50.58 10.57 32.44
N TYR A 24 50.55 11.55 33.36
CA TYR A 24 49.31 12.05 33.94
C TYR A 24 48.41 12.74 32.89
N ALA A 25 48.98 13.59 32.04
CA ALA A 25 48.22 14.27 30.96
C ALA A 25 47.66 13.28 29.92
N ILE A 26 48.41 12.23 29.56
CA ILE A 26 47.92 11.17 28.67
C ILE A 26 46.79 10.40 29.35
N GLY A 27 46.93 10.05 30.63
CA GLY A 27 45.87 9.40 31.41
C GLY A 27 44.58 10.22 31.43
N GLU A 28 44.69 11.54 31.62
CA GLU A 28 43.56 12.46 31.61
C GLU A 28 42.88 12.53 30.23
N ILE A 29 43.66 12.61 29.14
CA ILE A 29 43.12 12.57 27.77
C ILE A 29 42.37 11.26 27.50
N VAL A 30 42.97 10.11 27.87
CA VAL A 30 42.33 8.80 27.68
C VAL A 30 41.02 8.71 28.46
N LEU A 31 40.97 9.24 29.68
CA LEU A 31 39.78 9.23 30.53
C LEU A 31 38.68 10.15 29.96
N VAL A 32 39.05 11.33 29.45
CA VAL A 32 38.13 12.24 28.75
C VAL A 32 37.57 11.59 27.48
N VAL A 33 38.43 10.98 26.66
CA VAL A 33 38.01 10.29 25.42
C VAL A 33 37.08 9.12 25.74
N ALA A 34 37.41 8.30 26.75
CA ALA A 34 36.54 7.23 27.21
C ALA A 34 35.17 7.75 27.69
N GLY A 35 35.14 8.89 28.40
CA GLY A 35 33.91 9.56 28.81
C GLY A 35 33.04 10.01 27.63
N ILE A 36 33.65 10.62 26.61
CA ILE A 36 32.95 11.05 25.39
C ILE A 36 32.39 9.84 24.63
N LEU A 37 33.17 8.77 24.49
CA LEU A 37 32.73 7.56 23.79
C LEU A 37 31.56 6.89 24.52
N ILE A 38 31.61 6.77 25.85
CA ILE A 38 30.50 6.22 26.64
C ILE A 38 29.25 7.09 26.51
N ALA A 39 29.39 8.41 26.60
CA ALA A 39 28.28 9.34 26.43
C ALA A 39 27.63 9.20 25.04
N LEU A 40 28.45 9.11 23.99
CA LEU A 40 28.00 8.88 22.62
C LEU A 40 27.30 7.52 22.48
N SER A 41 27.87 6.45 23.04
CA SER A 41 27.26 5.10 23.01
C SER A 41 25.88 5.06 23.69
N ILE A 42 25.74 5.70 24.85
CA ILE A 42 24.44 5.79 25.56
C ILE A 42 23.43 6.57 24.72
N ASN A 43 23.85 7.69 24.13
CA ASN A 43 22.97 8.49 23.28
C ASN A 43 22.48 7.69 22.06
N ASN A 44 23.39 7.01 21.36
CA ASN A 44 23.08 6.18 20.20
C ASN A 44 22.13 5.02 20.57
N ALA A 45 22.33 4.36 21.72
CA ALA A 45 21.42 3.31 22.18
C ALA A 45 20.01 3.83 22.51
N ASN A 46 19.91 5.02 23.10
CA ASN A 46 18.63 5.66 23.38
C ASN A 46 17.90 6.06 22.09
N GLU A 47 18.63 6.56 21.09
CA GLU A 47 18.09 6.90 19.77
C GLU A 47 17.59 5.66 19.02
N ALA A 48 18.39 4.58 19.00
CA ALA A 48 17.99 3.31 18.42
C ALA A 48 16.71 2.74 19.07
N ASN A 49 16.60 2.81 20.41
CA ASN A 49 15.39 2.39 21.12
C ASN A 49 14.16 3.20 20.75
N LYS A 50 14.29 4.53 20.61
CA LYS A 50 13.19 5.40 20.15
C LYS A 50 12.78 5.10 18.72
N ASN A 51 13.74 4.88 17.82
CA ASN A 51 13.47 4.52 16.44
C ASN A 51 12.73 3.19 16.34
N ASN A 52 13.15 2.18 17.12
CA ASN A 52 12.45 0.89 17.18
C ASN A 52 11.01 1.02 17.72
N GLN A 53 10.80 1.83 18.77
CA GLN A 53 9.44 2.10 19.28
C GLN A 53 8.57 2.78 18.24
N ASN A 54 9.11 3.79 17.53
CA ASN A 54 8.40 4.48 16.46
C ASN A 54 8.06 3.52 15.32
N PHE A 55 9.01 2.67 14.93
CA PHE A 55 8.81 1.66 13.90
C PHE A 55 7.65 0.70 14.24
N LYS A 56 7.60 0.18 15.47
CA LYS A 56 6.47 -0.65 15.93
C LYS A 56 5.13 0.08 15.87
N LEU A 57 5.08 1.36 16.25
CA LEU A 57 3.85 2.17 16.15
C LEU A 57 3.41 2.36 14.70
N ILE A 58 4.35 2.54 13.78
CA ILE A 58 4.09 2.65 12.35
C ILE A 58 3.55 1.32 11.81
N LEU A 59 4.19 0.19 12.12
CA LEU A 59 3.71 -1.14 11.72
C LEU A 59 2.30 -1.42 12.22
N LYS A 60 1.99 -1.01 13.45
CA LYS A 60 0.62 -1.12 13.98
C LYS A 60 -0.39 -0.27 13.18
N SER A 61 0.02 0.90 12.69
CA SER A 61 -0.84 1.70 11.80
C SER A 61 -1.04 1.01 10.46
N VAL A 62 0.02 0.44 9.87
CA VAL A 62 -0.07 -0.33 8.62
C VAL A 62 -0.99 -1.55 8.81
N ALA A 63 -0.83 -2.31 9.88
CA ALA A 63 -1.65 -3.48 10.15
C ALA A 63 -3.13 -3.10 10.33
N LYS A 64 -3.41 -1.97 10.99
CA LYS A 64 -4.77 -1.46 11.09
C LYS A 64 -5.36 -1.14 9.71
N ASP A 65 -4.62 -0.40 8.89
CA ASP A 65 -5.05 -0.01 7.55
C ASP A 65 -5.34 -1.24 6.68
N LEU A 66 -4.42 -2.22 6.63
CA LEU A 66 -4.59 -3.48 5.90
C LEU A 66 -5.78 -4.32 6.41
N ALA A 67 -6.02 -4.35 7.72
CA ALA A 67 -7.15 -5.07 8.28
C ALA A 67 -8.49 -4.44 7.84
N GLU A 68 -8.58 -3.11 7.81
CA GLU A 68 -9.76 -2.39 7.32
C GLU A 68 -9.93 -2.58 5.80
N ASP A 69 -8.84 -2.48 5.03
CA ASP A 69 -8.83 -2.65 3.58
C ASP A 69 -9.26 -4.04 3.15
N THR A 70 -8.75 -5.10 3.80
CA THR A 70 -9.09 -6.49 3.45
C THR A 70 -10.58 -6.80 3.66
N LEU A 71 -11.24 -6.13 4.62
CA LEU A 71 -12.69 -6.23 4.82
C LEU A 71 -13.46 -5.47 3.73
N ALA A 72 -13.07 -4.24 3.42
CA ALA A 72 -13.70 -3.44 2.37
C ALA A 72 -13.58 -4.12 1.00
N VAL A 73 -12.39 -4.64 0.68
CA VAL A 73 -12.11 -5.38 -0.54
C VAL A 73 -12.94 -6.66 -0.63
N ALA A 74 -13.15 -7.38 0.48
CA ALA A 74 -13.98 -8.59 0.49
C ALA A 74 -15.42 -8.34 0.02
N VAL A 75 -16.03 -7.25 0.49
CA VAL A 75 -17.39 -6.86 0.10
C VAL A 75 -17.47 -6.58 -1.40
N VAL A 76 -16.44 -5.94 -1.96
CA VAL A 76 -16.40 -5.61 -3.38
C VAL A 76 -16.15 -6.85 -4.25
N ILE A 77 -15.31 -7.77 -3.81
CA ILE A 77 -15.12 -9.08 -4.47
C ILE A 77 -16.46 -9.83 -4.56
N GLU A 78 -17.17 -9.97 -3.44
CA GLU A 78 -18.49 -10.64 -3.40
C GLU A 78 -19.50 -9.99 -4.36
N ASN A 79 -19.45 -8.65 -4.48
CA ASN A 79 -20.31 -7.93 -5.42
C ASN A 79 -20.04 -8.33 -6.87
N TYR A 80 -18.77 -8.41 -7.29
CA TYR A 80 -18.41 -8.78 -8.65
C TYR A 80 -18.59 -10.27 -8.91
N GLU A 81 -18.37 -11.15 -7.94
CA GLU A 81 -18.72 -12.58 -8.05
C GLU A 81 -20.21 -12.79 -8.31
N PHE A 82 -21.08 -12.03 -7.63
CA PHE A 82 -22.51 -12.08 -7.86
C PHE A 82 -22.88 -11.65 -9.29
N ARG A 83 -22.26 -10.57 -9.78
CA ARG A 83 -22.48 -10.07 -11.15
C ARG A 83 -21.97 -11.06 -12.19
N GLU A 84 -20.79 -11.61 -11.99
CA GLU A 84 -20.21 -12.64 -12.85
C GLU A 84 -21.15 -13.84 -12.95
N ARG A 85 -21.63 -14.36 -11.81
CA ARG A 85 -22.57 -15.48 -11.77
C ARG A 85 -23.88 -15.18 -12.51
N THR A 86 -24.38 -13.95 -12.38
CA THR A 86 -25.61 -13.48 -13.04
C THR A 86 -25.44 -13.40 -14.56
N LEU A 87 -24.29 -12.90 -15.03
CA LEU A 87 -24.05 -12.63 -16.45
C LEU A 87 -23.52 -13.84 -17.22
N LYS A 88 -22.86 -14.78 -16.54
CA LYS A 88 -22.18 -15.94 -17.16
C LYS A 88 -23.08 -16.76 -18.09
N PRO A 89 -24.34 -17.11 -17.75
CA PRO A 89 -25.22 -17.82 -18.67
C PRO A 89 -25.53 -17.03 -19.96
N ILE A 90 -25.66 -15.70 -19.86
CA ILE A 90 -25.95 -14.83 -21.01
C ILE A 90 -24.72 -14.67 -21.90
N ILE A 91 -23.55 -14.45 -21.29
CA ILE A 91 -22.27 -14.34 -22.00
C ILE A 91 -21.98 -15.62 -22.78
N ASN A 92 -22.23 -16.79 -22.17
CA ASN A 92 -21.99 -18.09 -22.80
C ASN A 92 -23.09 -18.50 -23.81
N GLY A 93 -24.16 -17.73 -23.93
CA GLY A 93 -25.30 -18.08 -24.78
C GLY A 93 -26.08 -19.31 -24.30
N THR A 94 -25.97 -19.66 -23.01
CA THR A 94 -26.66 -20.81 -22.40
C THR A 94 -27.92 -20.42 -21.64
N ALA A 95 -28.18 -19.11 -21.46
CA ALA A 95 -29.39 -18.62 -20.80
C ALA A 95 -30.65 -18.90 -21.65
N THR A 96 -31.66 -19.45 -21.01
CA THR A 96 -33.02 -19.60 -21.57
C THR A 96 -33.75 -18.28 -21.61
N GLU A 97 -34.77 -18.16 -22.47
CA GLU A 97 -35.61 -16.95 -22.54
C GLU A 97 -36.26 -16.63 -21.19
N ALA A 98 -36.79 -17.65 -20.50
CA ALA A 98 -37.41 -17.49 -19.19
C ALA A 98 -36.42 -17.00 -18.12
N GLU A 99 -35.14 -17.43 -18.18
CA GLU A 99 -34.12 -16.93 -17.25
C GLU A 99 -33.82 -15.45 -17.49
N ILE A 100 -33.74 -15.01 -18.75
CA ILE A 100 -33.49 -13.60 -19.09
C ILE A 100 -34.69 -12.74 -18.68
N GLU A 101 -35.92 -13.21 -18.93
CA GLU A 101 -37.15 -12.49 -18.60
C GLU A 101 -37.35 -12.30 -17.10
N ASN A 102 -36.90 -13.25 -16.29
CA ASN A 102 -36.96 -13.18 -14.83
C ASN A 102 -35.69 -12.58 -14.20
N CYS A 103 -34.71 -12.17 -15.00
CA CYS A 103 -33.43 -11.67 -14.48
C CYS A 103 -33.49 -10.19 -14.11
N VAL A 104 -33.93 -9.91 -12.88
CA VAL A 104 -33.98 -8.54 -12.32
C VAL A 104 -32.61 -7.84 -12.36
N PHE A 105 -31.52 -8.59 -12.19
CA PHE A 105 -30.19 -8.02 -12.03
C PHE A 105 -29.39 -7.89 -13.33
N CYS A 106 -29.85 -8.43 -14.45
CA CYS A 106 -29.02 -8.58 -15.65
C CYS A 106 -28.55 -7.24 -16.21
N GLY A 107 -29.44 -6.28 -16.42
CA GLY A 107 -28.98 -4.95 -16.83
C GLY A 107 -28.29 -4.20 -15.69
N THR A 108 -28.81 -4.25 -14.46
CA THR A 108 -28.19 -3.48 -13.36
C THR A 108 -26.75 -3.90 -13.08
N ALA A 109 -26.41 -5.17 -13.32
CA ALA A 109 -25.07 -5.74 -13.14
C ALA A 109 -23.99 -5.00 -13.95
N ILE A 110 -24.34 -4.39 -15.09
CA ILE A 110 -23.38 -3.70 -15.98
C ILE A 110 -23.51 -2.17 -15.95
N SER A 111 -24.29 -1.64 -15.00
CA SER A 111 -24.69 -0.23 -14.94
C SER A 111 -24.12 0.56 -13.76
N SER A 112 -23.41 -0.11 -12.86
CA SER A 112 -22.82 0.49 -11.66
C SER A 112 -21.42 -0.07 -11.42
N TYR A 113 -20.62 0.63 -10.63
CA TYR A 113 -19.32 0.15 -10.16
C TYR A 113 -19.28 0.21 -8.63
N ALA A 114 -18.51 -0.68 -8.03
CA ALA A 114 -18.23 -0.69 -6.60
C ALA A 114 -16.79 -0.20 -6.40
N PRO A 115 -16.57 1.03 -5.87
CA PRO A 115 -15.23 1.53 -5.59
C PRO A 115 -14.63 0.88 -4.34
N VAL A 116 -13.31 0.74 -4.33
CA VAL A 116 -12.49 0.48 -3.14
C VAL A 116 -11.53 1.66 -2.94
N TYR A 117 -11.40 2.09 -1.70
CA TYR A 117 -10.37 3.03 -1.27
C TYR A 117 -9.41 2.30 -0.35
N ILE A 118 -8.13 2.29 -0.70
CA ILE A 118 -7.06 1.67 0.09
C ILE A 118 -6.53 2.71 1.07
N ASN A 119 -6.45 2.35 2.34
CA ASN A 119 -5.88 3.21 3.38
C ASN A 119 -4.36 3.24 3.25
N ASP A 120 -3.80 4.45 3.10
CA ASP A 120 -2.38 4.65 2.81
C ASP A 120 -1.63 5.38 3.94
N LYS A 121 -2.30 5.70 5.05
CA LYS A 121 -1.72 6.49 6.13
C LYS A 121 -0.50 5.80 6.75
N GLY A 122 -0.63 4.55 7.16
CA GLY A 122 0.45 3.75 7.73
C GLY A 122 1.58 3.55 6.72
N TYR A 123 1.24 3.30 5.45
CA TYR A 123 2.20 3.23 4.36
C TYR A 123 3.00 4.53 4.20
N LEU A 124 2.35 5.69 4.17
CA LEU A 124 3.01 6.99 4.03
C LEU A 124 3.93 7.28 5.23
N GLN A 125 3.50 6.91 6.44
CA GLN A 125 4.35 7.00 7.64
C GLN A 125 5.57 6.09 7.53
N LEU A 126 5.38 4.84 7.07
CA LEU A 126 6.45 3.88 6.89
C LEU A 126 7.42 4.30 5.80
N LYS A 127 6.92 4.80 4.67
CA LYS A 127 7.74 5.33 3.58
C LYS A 127 8.60 6.49 4.04
N ASN A 128 8.02 7.44 4.78
CA ASN A 128 8.77 8.56 5.34
C ASN A 128 9.81 8.09 6.37
N PHE A 129 9.49 7.09 7.20
CA PHE A 129 10.46 6.50 8.11
C PHE A 129 11.61 5.81 7.36
N TYR A 130 11.29 5.01 6.34
CA TYR A 130 12.23 4.33 5.46
C TYR A 130 13.21 5.30 4.78
N GLU A 131 12.71 6.43 4.26
CA GLU A 131 13.53 7.40 3.52
C GLU A 131 14.50 8.21 4.41
N ASN A 132 14.27 8.27 5.72
CA ASN A 132 15.03 9.09 6.66
C ASN A 132 15.91 8.30 7.64
N ASN A 133 15.96 6.97 7.56
CA ASN A 133 16.75 6.13 8.45
C ASN A 133 17.70 5.23 7.65
N GLU A 134 18.96 5.11 8.09
CA GLU A 134 19.97 4.26 7.44
C GLU A 134 19.75 2.77 7.69
N ASP A 135 19.19 2.40 8.85
CA ASP A 135 18.81 1.02 9.19
C ASP A 135 17.37 0.73 8.75
N VAL A 136 17.26 0.08 7.60
CA VAL A 136 15.98 -0.29 7.00
C VAL A 136 15.69 -1.77 7.23
N HIS A 137 14.59 -2.06 7.93
CA HIS A 137 14.08 -3.42 8.06
C HIS A 137 13.58 -3.95 6.71
N THR A 138 13.89 -5.21 6.37
CA THR A 138 13.41 -5.87 5.14
C THR A 138 11.88 -5.78 4.99
N LEU A 139 11.16 -5.95 6.11
CA LEU A 139 9.69 -5.81 6.16
C LEU A 139 9.22 -4.43 5.69
N SER A 140 9.97 -3.36 5.96
CA SER A 140 9.63 -2.01 5.48
C SER A 140 9.65 -1.96 3.96
N THR A 141 10.68 -2.56 3.35
CA THR A 141 10.83 -2.63 1.89
C THR A 141 9.69 -3.42 1.26
N GLU A 142 9.34 -4.57 1.84
CA GLU A 142 8.24 -5.42 1.37
C GLU A 142 6.90 -4.66 1.40
N ILE A 143 6.58 -4.00 2.51
CA ILE A 143 5.33 -3.22 2.64
C ILE A 143 5.33 -2.05 1.64
N VAL A 144 6.42 -1.30 1.52
CA VAL A 144 6.48 -0.15 0.60
C VAL A 144 6.32 -0.61 -0.85
N GLN A 145 6.94 -1.73 -1.24
CA GLN A 145 6.78 -2.31 -2.57
C GLN A 145 5.37 -2.79 -2.84
N PHE A 146 4.73 -3.46 -1.87
CA PHE A 146 3.34 -3.88 -1.95
C PHE A 146 2.41 -2.71 -2.28
N TYR A 147 2.48 -1.62 -1.50
CA TYR A 147 1.62 -0.45 -1.75
C TYR A 147 1.93 0.26 -3.07
N ASN A 148 3.21 0.40 -3.43
CA ASN A 148 3.63 0.98 -4.71
C ASN A 148 3.13 0.18 -5.92
N TYR A 149 3.01 -1.14 -5.76
CA TYR A 149 2.48 -2.02 -6.79
C TYR A 149 0.96 -1.90 -6.89
N TYR A 150 0.24 -2.04 -5.77
CA TYR A 150 -1.21 -2.17 -5.80
C TYR A 150 -1.99 -0.86 -5.95
N ILE A 151 -1.59 0.22 -5.27
CA ILE A 151 -2.40 1.46 -5.26
C ILE A 151 -2.64 2.00 -6.68
N PRO A 152 -1.61 2.21 -7.52
CA PRO A 152 -1.81 2.79 -8.85
C PRO A 152 -2.64 1.87 -9.76
N THR A 153 -2.35 0.57 -9.76
CA THR A 153 -3.06 -0.38 -10.62
C THR A 153 -4.52 -0.57 -10.19
N LEU A 154 -4.81 -0.63 -8.89
CA LEU A 154 -6.18 -0.66 -8.39
C LEU A 154 -6.98 0.58 -8.78
N HIS A 155 -6.34 1.76 -8.71
CA HIS A 155 -6.95 3.01 -9.15
C HIS A 155 -7.33 2.95 -10.63
N ASP A 156 -6.40 2.57 -11.50
CA ASP A 156 -6.60 2.54 -12.95
C ASP A 156 -7.67 1.51 -13.36
N LEU A 157 -7.64 0.32 -12.75
CA LEU A 157 -8.65 -0.71 -12.98
C LEU A 157 -10.04 -0.26 -12.50
N SER A 158 -10.12 0.39 -11.33
CA SER A 158 -11.38 0.93 -10.81
C SER A 158 -11.95 2.02 -11.71
N GLU A 159 -11.11 2.93 -12.23
CA GLU A 159 -11.54 3.97 -13.16
C GLU A 159 -12.00 3.40 -14.51
N GLU A 160 -11.40 2.31 -15.01
CA GLU A 160 -11.86 1.62 -16.22
C GLU A 160 -13.27 1.02 -16.01
N VAL A 161 -13.53 0.37 -14.87
CA VAL A 161 -14.86 -0.18 -14.55
C VAL A 161 -15.90 0.94 -14.42
N LYS A 162 -15.55 2.02 -13.72
CA LYS A 162 -16.40 3.21 -13.60
C LYS A 162 -16.73 3.81 -14.97
N THR A 163 -15.72 4.02 -15.80
CA THR A 163 -15.89 4.58 -17.15
C THR A 163 -16.77 3.68 -18.00
N THR A 164 -16.52 2.37 -17.99
CA THR A 164 -17.31 1.37 -18.70
C THR A 164 -18.79 1.42 -18.30
N THR A 165 -19.07 1.38 -17.00
CA THR A 165 -20.44 1.32 -16.48
C THR A 165 -21.20 2.64 -16.71
N ILE A 166 -20.55 3.78 -16.51
CA ILE A 166 -21.13 5.10 -16.84
C ILE A 166 -21.43 5.20 -18.34
N ASN A 167 -20.53 4.72 -19.21
CA ASN A 167 -20.74 4.75 -20.65
C ASN A 167 -21.91 3.85 -21.08
N ASN A 168 -22.08 2.69 -20.44
CA ASN A 168 -23.25 1.82 -20.67
C ASN A 168 -24.56 2.56 -20.35
N VAL A 169 -24.62 3.22 -19.18
CA VAL A 169 -25.81 3.97 -18.76
C VAL A 169 -26.09 5.16 -19.69
N LYS A 170 -25.04 5.91 -20.10
CA LYS A 170 -25.18 6.99 -21.08
C LYS A 170 -25.73 6.48 -22.41
N ARG A 171 -25.20 5.35 -22.91
CA ARG A 171 -25.69 4.71 -24.14
C ARG A 171 -27.17 4.37 -24.02
N TRP A 172 -27.61 3.85 -22.87
CA TRP A 172 -29.03 3.56 -22.64
C TRP A 172 -29.90 4.81 -22.67
N ARG A 173 -29.48 5.85 -21.93
CA ARG A 173 -30.17 7.14 -21.89
C ARG A 173 -30.34 7.75 -23.28
N ASP A 174 -29.30 7.69 -24.10
CA ASP A 174 -29.24 8.41 -25.37
C ASP A 174 -29.93 7.65 -26.52
N ASN A 175 -29.96 6.32 -26.48
CA ASN A 175 -30.40 5.51 -27.62
C ASN A 175 -31.69 4.72 -27.38
N TYR A 176 -32.18 4.59 -26.14
CA TYR A 176 -33.28 3.68 -25.85
C TYR A 176 -34.47 4.34 -25.16
N PRO A 177 -35.67 4.28 -25.77
CA PRO A 177 -36.88 4.90 -25.21
C PRO A 177 -37.38 4.21 -23.93
N TRP A 178 -36.91 3.00 -23.64
CA TRP A 178 -37.26 2.28 -22.40
C TRP A 178 -36.47 2.76 -21.18
N PHE A 179 -35.42 3.57 -21.36
CA PHE A 179 -34.53 3.97 -20.26
C PHE A 179 -35.28 4.63 -19.10
N SER A 180 -36.16 5.59 -19.39
CA SER A 180 -36.93 6.27 -18.36
C SER A 180 -37.88 5.33 -17.62
N ASN A 181 -38.44 4.32 -18.30
CA ASN A 181 -39.30 3.33 -17.66
C ASN A 181 -38.49 2.49 -16.67
N ILE A 182 -37.36 1.94 -17.09
CA ILE A 182 -36.53 1.07 -16.26
C ILE A 182 -35.96 1.83 -15.04
N VAL A 183 -35.48 3.06 -15.22
CA VAL A 183 -34.99 3.89 -14.10
C VAL A 183 -36.10 4.22 -13.08
N ASN A 184 -37.36 4.27 -13.52
CA ASN A 184 -38.52 4.48 -12.65
C ASN A 184 -39.19 3.16 -12.23
N ASN A 185 -38.48 2.03 -12.28
CA ASN A 185 -38.99 0.70 -11.89
C ASN A 185 -40.27 0.28 -12.63
N LYS A 186 -40.43 0.69 -13.89
CA LYS A 186 -41.53 0.27 -14.77
C LYS A 186 -41.03 -0.74 -15.78
N SER A 187 -41.76 -1.83 -15.94
CA SER A 187 -41.47 -2.85 -16.96
C SER A 187 -41.61 -2.27 -18.37
N ASP A 188 -40.78 -2.75 -19.29
CA ASP A 188 -40.82 -2.38 -20.71
C ASP A 188 -40.34 -3.57 -21.56
N GLU A 189 -41.19 -4.08 -22.45
CA GLU A 189 -40.86 -5.22 -23.31
C GLU A 189 -39.64 -4.96 -24.20
N ARG A 190 -39.38 -3.69 -24.57
CA ARG A 190 -38.22 -3.31 -25.39
C ARG A 190 -36.92 -3.47 -24.62
N TYR A 191 -36.95 -3.34 -23.29
CA TYR A 191 -35.80 -3.63 -22.43
C TYR A 191 -35.52 -5.12 -22.35
N ILE A 192 -36.56 -5.95 -22.19
CA ILE A 192 -36.42 -7.41 -22.23
C ILE A 192 -35.87 -7.88 -23.58
N LYS A 193 -36.34 -7.28 -24.69
CA LYS A 193 -35.77 -7.52 -26.03
C LYS A 193 -34.29 -7.11 -26.12
N TYR A 194 -33.91 -6.01 -25.47
CA TYR A 194 -32.51 -5.59 -25.37
C TYR A 194 -31.66 -6.60 -24.59
N LEU A 195 -32.12 -7.10 -23.44
CA LEU A 195 -31.39 -8.11 -22.66
C LEU A 195 -31.16 -9.42 -23.44
N LYS A 196 -32.04 -9.76 -24.39
CA LYS A 196 -31.90 -10.91 -25.30
C LYS A 196 -31.01 -10.64 -26.52
N SER A 197 -30.48 -9.43 -26.69
CA SER A 197 -29.75 -9.02 -27.89
C SER A 197 -28.26 -9.34 -27.83
N GLU A 198 -27.66 -9.51 -29.01
CA GLU A 198 -26.21 -9.56 -29.20
C GLU A 198 -25.50 -8.33 -28.63
N GLU A 199 -26.13 -7.17 -28.71
CA GLU A 199 -25.58 -5.93 -28.17
C GLU A 199 -25.43 -6.00 -26.64
N PHE A 200 -26.45 -6.48 -25.93
CA PHE A 200 -26.36 -6.67 -24.50
C PHE A 200 -25.33 -7.74 -24.15
N ARG A 201 -25.31 -8.87 -24.86
CA ARG A 201 -24.31 -9.93 -24.66
C ARG A 201 -22.88 -9.38 -24.80
N ASN A 202 -22.59 -8.64 -25.86
CA ASN A 202 -21.27 -8.03 -26.08
C ASN A 202 -20.92 -7.01 -24.99
N THR A 203 -21.89 -6.20 -24.56
CA THR A 203 -21.69 -5.21 -23.48
C THR A 203 -21.42 -5.91 -22.15
N ALA A 204 -22.15 -6.99 -21.84
CA ALA A 204 -21.94 -7.81 -20.65
C ALA A 204 -20.61 -8.55 -20.67
N THR A 205 -20.19 -9.07 -21.83
CA THR A 205 -18.87 -9.71 -22.00
C THR A 205 -17.75 -8.71 -21.75
N TYR A 206 -17.84 -7.49 -22.28
CA TYR A 206 -16.83 -6.45 -22.03
C TYR A 206 -16.79 -6.03 -20.56
N PHE A 207 -17.97 -5.83 -19.93
CA PHE A 207 -18.04 -5.58 -18.48
C PHE A 207 -17.39 -6.71 -17.67
N ASN A 208 -17.67 -7.97 -18.01
CA ASN A 208 -17.09 -9.13 -17.33
C ASN A 208 -15.56 -9.14 -17.45
N MET A 209 -15.02 -8.78 -18.60
CA MET A 209 -13.57 -8.66 -18.81
C MET A 209 -12.96 -7.60 -17.89
N VAL A 210 -13.47 -6.36 -17.91
CA VAL A 210 -12.85 -5.26 -17.17
C VAL A 210 -13.10 -5.34 -15.66
N ALA A 211 -14.29 -5.77 -15.24
CA ALA A 211 -14.69 -5.75 -13.84
C ALA A 211 -14.41 -7.08 -13.13
N CYS A 212 -14.80 -8.20 -13.72
CA CYS A 212 -14.73 -9.51 -13.06
C CYS A 212 -13.38 -10.18 -13.29
N LEU A 213 -12.89 -10.23 -14.53
CA LEU A 213 -11.64 -10.95 -14.86
C LEU A 213 -10.38 -10.12 -14.62
N ASN A 214 -10.50 -8.79 -14.53
CA ASN A 214 -9.38 -7.90 -14.25
C ASN A 214 -9.47 -7.31 -12.84
N TYR A 215 -10.41 -6.38 -12.59
CA TYR A 215 -10.45 -5.64 -11.33
C TYR A 215 -10.67 -6.53 -10.10
N LYS A 216 -11.67 -7.42 -10.12
CA LYS A 216 -11.95 -8.36 -9.01
C LYS A 216 -10.79 -9.32 -8.76
N GLU A 217 -10.20 -9.92 -9.79
CA GLU A 217 -9.04 -10.82 -9.62
C GLU A 217 -7.84 -10.09 -8.99
N TYR A 218 -7.61 -8.83 -9.38
CA TYR A 218 -6.54 -8.01 -8.78
C TYR A 218 -6.83 -7.64 -7.32
N LEU A 219 -8.09 -7.37 -6.98
CA LEU A 219 -8.55 -7.20 -5.60
C LEU A 219 -8.35 -8.47 -4.76
N GLU A 220 -8.62 -9.66 -5.33
CA GLU A 220 -8.38 -10.94 -4.66
C GLU A 220 -6.88 -11.15 -4.40
N GLN A 221 -6.02 -10.78 -5.33
CA GLN A 221 -4.57 -10.85 -5.15
C GLN A 221 -4.10 -9.90 -4.05
N TYR A 222 -4.51 -8.62 -4.10
CA TYR A 222 -4.26 -7.63 -3.05
C TYR A 222 -4.65 -8.18 -1.68
N LYS A 223 -5.87 -8.74 -1.55
CA LYS A 223 -6.38 -9.26 -0.28
C LYS A 223 -5.57 -10.45 0.25
N ARG A 224 -5.04 -11.31 -0.62
CA ARG A 224 -4.18 -12.43 -0.20
C ARG A 224 -2.85 -11.92 0.32
N GLU A 225 -2.15 -11.10 -0.45
CA GLU A 225 -0.83 -10.58 -0.09
C GLU A 225 -0.89 -9.61 1.11
N ALA A 226 -1.98 -8.84 1.26
CA ALA A 226 -2.23 -8.02 2.45
C ALA A 226 -2.31 -8.87 3.73
N LYS A 227 -2.87 -10.09 3.66
CA LYS A 227 -2.93 -11.00 4.82
C LYS A 227 -1.55 -11.56 5.16
N GLU A 228 -0.73 -11.87 4.18
CA GLU A 228 0.65 -12.32 4.39
C GLU A 228 1.47 -11.22 5.09
N ILE A 229 1.30 -9.95 4.69
CA ILE A 229 1.93 -8.81 5.38
C ILE A 229 1.41 -8.66 6.82
N LEU A 230 0.11 -8.84 7.06
CA LEU A 230 -0.45 -8.80 8.41
C LEU A 230 0.17 -9.87 9.32
N GLU A 231 0.37 -11.09 8.82
CA GLU A 231 1.03 -12.19 9.54
C GLU A 231 2.51 -11.88 9.80
N ALA A 232 3.21 -11.28 8.83
CA ALA A 232 4.59 -10.84 8.99
C ALA A 232 4.75 -9.74 10.05
N ILE A 233 3.82 -8.76 10.09
CA ILE A 233 3.81 -7.72 11.13
C ILE A 233 3.55 -8.33 12.51
N ALA A 234 2.59 -9.26 12.63
CA ALA A 234 2.31 -9.92 13.90
C ALA A 234 3.52 -10.69 14.44
N SER A 235 4.25 -11.39 13.55
CA SER A 235 5.47 -12.13 13.90
C SER A 235 6.64 -11.22 14.32
N PHE A 236 6.61 -9.94 13.95
CA PHE A 236 7.62 -8.94 14.36
C PHE A 236 7.34 -8.36 15.76
N GLU A 237 6.10 -8.48 16.24
CA GLU A 237 5.71 -7.98 17.57
C GLU A 237 5.99 -8.99 18.71
N GLU A 238 6.11 -10.29 18.40
CA GLU A 238 6.52 -11.37 19.33
C GLU A 238 8.01 -11.33 19.70
#